data_AF-A0A919T5T8-F1
#
_entry.id   AF-A0A919T5T8-F1
#
_cell.length_a   1.000
_cell.length_b   1.000
_cell.length_c   1.000
_cell.angle_alpha   90.00
_cell.angle_beta   90.00
_cell.angle_gamma   90.00
#
_symmetry.space_group_name_H-M   'P 1'
#
loop_
_entity.id
_entity.type
_entity.pdbx_description
1 polymer ?
#
loop_
_entity_poly.entity_id
_entity_poly.type
_entity_poly.pdbx_seq_one_letter_code
_entity_poly.pdbx_strand_id
1 'polypeptide(L)'
;MPVTHTGSTRRGRWIGVLTGCAVLIAAAGPAAAVRTAQPSGADTSGHDAPAASGLVPAQFTNSKCTPAERRRTLAAEQRRVLTFFKDFLVLRNEADVARLAEPRDGVQFFVLSHAYNSIRGMGLSIINGGEVSGPGKPAMLLYRPSRGAADVTDPDGPDFPYTLAGWGYAGLYAPGQPPSFAGDPGLRCLTKQDWLVHERSVHPSDTWQNIPVPPEEQWHGQALGAVPPTPDECDTPCVGVGHPRLWDLHLFIGNSGVPAVSMLNPGKPIPGFDPGVGVGFFYPQRYPSTGAVPPAAGHGHSGHH
;
A
#
# COMPACT_ATOMS: atom_id res chain seq x y z
N MET A 1 44.88 0.20 37.39
CA MET A 1 45.92 1.20 37.70
C MET A 1 46.05 2.14 36.50
N PRO A 2 46.36 3.44 36.64
CA PRO A 2 46.31 4.34 37.79
C PRO A 2 45.41 5.59 37.54
N VAL A 3 45.48 6.50 38.51
CA VAL A 3 44.65 7.66 38.88
C VAL A 3 44.98 8.92 38.09
N THR A 4 44.02 9.86 37.95
CA THR A 4 44.28 11.31 38.11
C THR A 4 43.06 12.05 38.65
N HIS A 5 43.29 12.81 39.73
CA HIS A 5 42.40 13.80 40.35
C HIS A 5 42.52 15.15 39.64
N THR A 6 41.45 15.94 39.63
CA THR A 6 41.51 17.38 39.99
C THR A 6 40.16 17.81 40.58
N GLY A 7 40.21 18.51 41.71
CA GLY A 7 39.04 19.09 42.37
C GLY A 7 38.94 20.60 42.15
N SER A 8 37.82 21.21 42.51
CA SER A 8 37.76 22.58 43.00
C SER A 8 36.45 22.87 43.74
N THR A 9 36.61 23.53 44.88
CA THR A 9 35.63 23.98 45.85
C THR A 9 34.87 25.23 45.42
N ARG A 10 33.60 25.39 45.84
CA ARG A 10 33.14 26.56 46.64
C ARG A 10 31.71 26.38 47.15
N ARG A 11 31.55 26.56 48.46
CA ARG A 11 30.27 26.73 49.17
C ARG A 11 29.78 28.17 48.96
N GLY A 12 28.47 28.33 48.80
CA GLY A 12 27.79 29.61 48.83
C GLY A 12 26.30 29.40 49.10
N ARG A 13 25.93 29.52 50.37
CA ARG A 13 24.57 29.42 50.91
C ARG A 13 23.91 30.79 50.76
N TRP A 14 22.76 30.90 50.10
CA TRP A 14 21.88 32.07 50.20
C TRP A 14 20.42 31.64 50.37
N ILE A 15 19.83 32.20 51.41
CA ILE A 15 18.45 32.09 51.89
C ILE A 15 17.70 33.35 51.43
N GLY A 16 16.41 33.18 51.07
CA GLY A 16 15.40 34.25 50.95
C GLY A 16 15.39 34.90 49.58
N VAL A 17 14.27 35.20 48.92
CA VAL A 17 12.97 35.67 49.40
C VAL A 17 11.94 35.42 48.28
N LEU A 18 10.73 34.96 48.64
CA LEU A 18 9.57 34.81 47.76
C LEU A 18 8.86 36.16 47.59
N THR A 19 8.74 36.63 46.36
CA THR A 19 7.79 37.66 45.92
C THR A 19 7.57 37.35 44.43
N GLY A 20 6.46 36.74 44.02
CA GLY A 20 5.15 37.37 44.01
C GLY A 20 4.94 38.07 42.67
N CYS A 21 4.71 37.30 41.60
CA CYS A 21 4.09 37.79 40.36
C CYS A 21 3.20 36.70 39.78
N ALA A 22 1.91 36.99 39.80
CA ALA A 22 0.84 36.16 39.27
C ALA A 22 1.01 35.93 37.76
N VAL A 23 0.95 34.67 37.34
CA VAL A 23 0.64 34.30 35.97
C VAL A 23 -0.75 33.68 35.99
N LEU A 24 -1.62 34.24 35.15
CA LEU A 24 -3.00 33.79 34.96
C LEU A 24 -3.03 32.28 34.68
N ILE A 25 -3.82 31.58 35.50
CA ILE A 25 -4.34 30.26 35.20
C ILE A 25 -5.41 30.45 34.13
N ALA A 26 -5.07 30.19 32.87
CA ALA A 26 -6.07 29.89 31.86
C ALA A 26 -6.50 28.43 32.10
N ALA A 27 -7.78 28.27 32.46
CA ALA A 27 -8.41 26.99 32.66
C ALA A 27 -8.20 26.08 31.44
N ALA A 28 -7.65 24.89 31.69
CA ALA A 28 -7.71 23.78 30.76
C ALA A 28 -9.19 23.50 30.48
N GLY A 29 -9.63 23.77 29.26
CA GLY A 29 -10.89 23.27 28.74
C GLY A 29 -10.88 21.74 28.72
N PRO A 30 -12.06 21.09 28.77
CA PRO A 30 -12.11 19.64 28.74
C PRO A 30 -11.49 19.16 27.44
N ALA A 31 -10.58 18.19 27.55
CA ALA A 31 -10.11 17.42 26.41
C ALA A 31 -11.35 16.87 25.70
N ALA A 32 -11.62 17.39 24.49
CA ALA A 32 -12.55 16.76 23.59
C ALA A 32 -11.96 15.39 23.26
N ALA A 33 -12.46 14.36 23.93
CA ALA A 33 -12.29 13.00 23.49
C ALA A 33 -12.85 12.95 22.06
N VAL A 34 -11.95 12.97 21.08
CA VAL A 34 -12.29 12.55 19.72
C VAL A 34 -12.60 11.08 19.84
N ARG A 35 -13.88 10.78 20.09
CA ARG A 35 -14.43 9.44 19.86
C ARG A 35 -14.15 9.16 18.40
N THR A 36 -13.19 8.28 18.14
CA THR A 36 -13.16 7.49 16.91
C THR A 36 -14.52 6.82 16.85
N ALA A 37 -15.39 7.33 15.97
CA ALA A 37 -16.65 6.69 15.67
C ALA A 37 -16.31 5.39 14.93
N GLN A 38 -16.10 4.34 15.69
CA GLN A 38 -16.17 2.97 15.21
C GLN A 38 -17.62 2.77 14.74
N PRO A 39 -17.88 2.47 13.46
CA PRO A 39 -19.25 2.25 12.99
C PRO A 39 -19.75 0.94 13.60
N SER A 40 -20.41 1.05 14.74
CA SER A 40 -21.26 -0.01 15.28
C SER A 40 -22.55 -0.03 14.46
N GLY A 41 -22.56 -0.87 13.42
CA GLY A 41 -23.72 -1.07 12.55
C GLY A 41 -23.40 -2.16 11.54
N ALA A 42 -23.69 -3.41 11.89
CA ALA A 42 -23.79 -4.49 10.94
C ALA A 42 -25.00 -4.21 10.03
N ASP A 43 -24.77 -3.46 8.97
CA ASP A 43 -25.66 -3.39 7.82
C ASP A 43 -24.90 -4.04 6.66
N THR A 44 -25.36 -5.21 6.22
CA THR A 44 -24.77 -6.02 5.14
C THR A 44 -25.05 -5.43 3.75
N SER A 45 -25.25 -4.11 3.65
CA SER A 45 -25.29 -3.42 2.37
C SER A 45 -23.87 -3.31 1.85
N GLY A 46 -23.55 -4.11 0.82
CA GLY A 46 -22.24 -4.18 0.18
C GLY A 46 -21.61 -2.81 -0.03
N HIS A 47 -20.58 -2.53 0.75
CA HIS A 47 -19.53 -1.63 0.30
C HIS A 47 -18.75 -2.42 -0.73
N ASP A 48 -19.13 -2.27 -1.99
CA ASP A 48 -18.30 -2.66 -3.12
C ASP A 48 -16.91 -2.07 -2.85
N ALA A 49 -15.93 -2.93 -2.59
CA ALA A 49 -14.54 -2.53 -2.56
C ALA A 49 -14.30 -1.69 -3.82
N PRO A 50 -13.66 -0.50 -3.73
CA PRO A 50 -13.47 0.35 -4.89
C PRO A 50 -12.86 -0.49 -5.99
N ALA A 51 -13.65 -0.73 -7.04
CA ALA A 51 -13.22 -1.51 -8.19
C ALA A 51 -11.91 -0.88 -8.67
N ALA A 52 -10.90 -1.70 -8.92
CA ALA A 52 -9.64 -1.26 -9.51
C ALA A 52 -9.96 -0.45 -10.77
N SER A 53 -9.97 0.87 -10.63
CA SER A 53 -10.50 1.77 -11.64
C SER A 53 -9.43 1.99 -12.70
N GLY A 54 -9.78 1.64 -13.93
CA GLY A 54 -9.36 2.44 -15.09
C GLY A 54 -8.38 1.82 -16.09
N LEU A 55 -7.72 0.70 -15.81
CA LEU A 55 -6.84 0.06 -16.80
C LEU A 55 -7.49 -1.20 -17.38
N VAL A 56 -8.29 -1.01 -18.43
CA VAL A 56 -8.64 -2.11 -19.35
C VAL A 56 -7.32 -2.62 -19.95
N PRO A 57 -7.04 -3.93 -19.93
CA PRO A 57 -5.80 -4.45 -20.49
C PRO A 57 -5.68 -4.12 -21.98
N ALA A 58 -4.91 -3.10 -22.32
CA ALA A 58 -4.34 -3.02 -23.66
C ALA A 58 -3.39 -4.21 -23.81
N GLN A 59 -3.49 -4.95 -24.92
CA GLN A 59 -2.59 -6.07 -25.19
C GLN A 59 -1.15 -5.66 -24.95
N PHE A 60 -0.46 -6.40 -24.09
CA PHE A 60 0.89 -6.05 -23.71
C PHE A 60 1.81 -6.16 -24.92
N THR A 61 2.25 -5.02 -25.44
CA THR A 61 3.30 -4.99 -26.46
C THR A 61 4.63 -5.17 -25.74
N ASN A 62 5.32 -6.28 -25.95
CA ASN A 62 6.66 -6.48 -25.40
C ASN A 62 7.53 -5.27 -25.76
N SER A 63 7.93 -4.50 -24.76
CA SER A 63 8.73 -3.30 -24.97
C SER A 63 10.09 -3.69 -25.56
N LYS A 64 10.50 -3.00 -26.63
CA LYS A 64 11.81 -3.18 -27.27
C LYS A 64 12.89 -2.28 -26.66
N CYS A 65 12.66 -1.75 -25.46
CA CYS A 65 13.61 -0.84 -24.82
C CYS A 65 14.94 -1.52 -24.52
N THR A 66 16.03 -0.83 -24.82
CA THR A 66 17.36 -1.13 -24.30
C THR A 66 17.43 -0.91 -22.77
N PRO A 67 18.42 -1.49 -22.07
CA PRO A 67 18.61 -1.25 -20.63
C PRO A 67 18.76 0.25 -20.29
N ALA A 68 19.41 1.02 -21.15
CA ALA A 68 19.58 2.46 -20.96
C ALA A 68 18.26 3.22 -21.07
N GLU A 69 17.39 2.85 -22.03
CA GLU A 69 16.05 3.42 -22.15
C GLU A 69 15.17 3.07 -20.95
N ARG A 70 15.21 1.82 -20.51
CA ARG A 70 14.50 1.41 -19.29
C ARG A 70 14.92 2.22 -18.09
N ARG A 71 16.22 2.39 -17.85
CA ARG A 71 16.71 3.24 -16.75
C ARG A 71 16.24 4.69 -16.86
N ARG A 72 16.27 5.28 -18.06
CA ARG A 72 15.84 6.68 -18.28
C ARG A 72 14.35 6.87 -18.02
N THR A 73 13.51 5.96 -18.51
CA THR A 73 12.06 6.02 -18.36
C THR A 73 11.67 5.84 -16.89
N LEU A 74 12.18 4.82 -16.20
CA LEU A 74 11.95 4.63 -14.77
C LEU A 74 12.44 5.80 -13.91
N ALA A 75 13.59 6.40 -14.25
CA ALA A 75 14.06 7.61 -13.56
C ALA A 75 13.14 8.81 -13.78
N ALA A 76 12.57 8.96 -14.99
CA ALA A 76 11.60 10.00 -15.29
C ALA A 76 10.32 9.81 -14.47
N GLU A 77 9.90 8.56 -14.31
CA GLU A 77 8.73 8.22 -13.50
C GLU A 77 8.95 8.53 -12.02
N GLN A 78 10.09 8.11 -11.45
CA GLN A 78 10.42 8.45 -10.06
C GLN A 78 10.41 9.96 -9.83
N ARG A 79 11.00 10.75 -10.73
CA ARG A 79 10.96 12.21 -10.61
C ARG A 79 9.53 12.76 -10.64
N ARG A 80 8.68 12.23 -11.52
CA ARG A 80 7.28 12.64 -11.64
C ARG A 80 6.52 12.39 -10.34
N VAL A 81 6.58 11.15 -9.83
CA VAL A 81 5.91 10.75 -8.58
C VAL A 81 6.44 11.53 -7.38
N LEU A 82 7.76 11.63 -7.20
CA LEU A 82 8.34 12.36 -6.07
C LEU A 82 8.05 13.87 -6.11
N THR A 83 7.93 14.46 -7.31
CA THR A 83 7.51 15.86 -7.46
C THR A 83 6.06 16.04 -7.05
N PHE A 84 5.17 15.13 -7.49
CA PHE A 84 3.76 15.16 -7.17
C PHE A 84 3.50 14.98 -5.66
N PHE A 85 4.21 14.05 -5.00
CA PHE A 85 4.07 13.76 -3.58
C PHE A 85 5.14 14.42 -2.69
N LYS A 86 5.73 15.54 -3.12
CA LYS A 86 6.83 16.21 -2.38
C LYS A 86 6.48 16.54 -0.93
N ASP A 87 5.20 16.84 -0.65
CA ASP A 87 4.70 17.20 0.68
C ASP A 87 4.29 15.98 1.52
N PHE A 88 4.38 14.78 0.94
CA PHE A 88 3.99 13.49 1.52
C PHE A 88 5.11 12.45 1.45
N LEU A 89 6.35 12.89 1.24
CA LEU A 89 7.52 12.00 1.32
C LEU A 89 7.71 11.45 2.74
N VAL A 90 7.19 12.17 3.75
CA VAL A 90 7.10 11.72 5.13
C VAL A 90 5.71 12.05 5.66
N LEU A 91 4.99 11.05 6.17
CA LEU A 91 3.77 11.23 6.95
C LEU A 91 4.18 11.22 8.41
N ARG A 92 3.96 12.32 9.12
CA ARG A 92 4.44 12.52 10.49
C ARG A 92 3.41 12.14 11.55
N ASN A 93 2.15 12.07 11.17
CA ASN A 93 0.99 11.84 12.03
C ASN A 93 -0.26 11.59 11.17
N GLU A 94 -1.41 11.34 11.82
CA GLU A 94 -2.69 11.12 11.18
C GLU A 94 -3.16 12.34 10.39
N ALA A 95 -2.78 13.56 10.79
CA ALA A 95 -3.15 14.76 10.04
C ALA A 95 -2.49 14.81 8.66
N ASP A 96 -1.27 14.27 8.50
CA ASP A 96 -0.65 14.11 7.18
C ASP A 96 -1.37 13.05 6.34
N VAL A 97 -1.86 11.95 6.95
CA VAL A 97 -2.69 10.95 6.27
C VAL A 97 -4.02 11.57 5.82
N ALA A 98 -4.68 12.34 6.68
CA ALA A 98 -5.93 13.03 6.34
C ALA A 98 -5.73 14.05 5.21
N ARG A 99 -4.62 14.79 5.19
CA ARG A 99 -4.24 15.68 4.08
C ARG A 99 -3.97 14.92 2.77
N LEU A 100 -3.38 13.73 2.85
CA LEU A 100 -3.13 12.87 1.69
C LEU A 100 -4.44 12.31 1.11
N ALA A 101 -5.46 12.14 1.94
CA ALA A 101 -6.81 11.74 1.58
C ALA A 101 -7.64 12.87 0.91
N GLU A 102 -7.14 14.11 0.86
CA GLU A 102 -7.79 15.18 0.10
C GLU A 102 -7.61 14.95 -1.42
N PRO A 103 -8.67 15.10 -2.25
CA PRO A 103 -8.54 14.97 -3.69
C PRO A 103 -7.55 15.98 -4.29
N ARG A 104 -6.62 15.51 -5.14
CA ARG A 104 -5.63 16.35 -5.84
C ARG A 104 -5.39 15.83 -7.26
N ASP A 105 -5.62 16.65 -8.27
CA ASP A 105 -5.41 16.30 -9.69
C ASP A 105 -5.98 14.94 -10.11
N GLY A 106 -7.14 14.56 -9.56
CA GLY A 106 -7.84 13.31 -9.87
C GLY A 106 -7.30 12.07 -9.15
N VAL A 107 -6.45 12.23 -8.14
CA VAL A 107 -6.07 11.14 -7.20
C VAL A 107 -6.52 11.47 -5.78
N GLN A 108 -6.79 10.43 -4.99
CA GLN A 108 -7.22 10.55 -3.60
C GLN A 108 -6.78 9.31 -2.80
N PHE A 109 -5.81 9.47 -1.89
CA PHE A 109 -5.20 8.35 -1.18
C PHE A 109 -5.73 8.25 0.25
N PHE A 110 -6.81 7.49 0.43
CA PHE A 110 -7.53 7.38 1.70
C PHE A 110 -7.78 5.95 2.16
N VAL A 111 -7.53 4.96 1.31
CA VAL A 111 -7.83 3.56 1.61
C VAL A 111 -6.60 2.91 2.23
N LEU A 112 -6.65 2.67 3.54
CA LEU A 112 -5.67 1.89 4.28
C LEU A 112 -6.01 0.40 4.15
N SER A 113 -5.53 -0.26 3.08
CA SER A 113 -5.91 -1.65 2.76
C SER A 113 -5.55 -2.66 3.85
N HIS A 114 -4.56 -2.33 4.68
CA HIS A 114 -4.13 -3.13 5.83
C HIS A 114 -4.19 -2.33 7.14
N ALA A 115 -5.10 -1.34 7.24
CA ALA A 115 -5.12 -0.38 8.33
C ALA A 115 -3.70 0.23 8.53
N TYR A 116 -3.15 0.24 9.75
CA TYR A 116 -1.76 0.68 9.99
C TYR A 116 -0.69 -0.43 9.91
N ASN A 117 -1.08 -1.66 9.63
CA ASN A 117 -0.14 -2.76 9.50
C ASN A 117 0.86 -2.53 8.36
N SER A 118 2.10 -2.90 8.63
CA SER A 118 3.15 -2.95 7.62
C SER A 118 3.25 -4.35 7.03
N ILE A 119 3.28 -4.46 5.70
CA ILE A 119 3.66 -5.69 5.01
C ILE A 119 5.19 -5.79 5.00
N ARG A 120 5.75 -6.94 5.39
CA ARG A 120 7.20 -7.17 5.36
C ARG A 120 7.75 -7.00 3.94
N GLY A 121 8.73 -6.12 3.81
CA GLY A 121 9.34 -5.79 2.53
C GLY A 121 8.58 -4.75 1.71
N MET A 122 7.33 -4.39 2.01
CA MET A 122 6.59 -3.36 1.27
C MET A 122 6.35 -2.11 2.12
N GLY A 123 5.91 -2.27 3.37
CA GLY A 123 5.52 -1.18 4.25
C GLY A 123 4.02 -1.06 4.45
N LEU A 124 3.62 0.06 5.06
CA LEU A 124 2.24 0.53 5.08
C LEU A 124 1.82 0.88 3.64
N SER A 125 0.69 0.36 3.19
CA SER A 125 0.10 0.69 1.88
C SER A 125 -1.09 1.63 2.03
N ILE A 126 -1.08 2.71 1.26
CA ILE A 126 -2.23 3.61 1.12
C ILE A 126 -2.66 3.59 -0.34
N ILE A 127 -3.88 3.16 -0.60
CA ILE A 127 -4.44 2.98 -1.94
C ILE A 127 -5.14 4.26 -2.38
N ASN A 128 -4.97 4.57 -3.66
CA ASN A 128 -5.72 5.60 -4.37
C ASN A 128 -7.16 5.10 -4.57
N GLY A 129 -8.12 5.65 -3.84
CA GLY A 129 -9.54 5.38 -4.04
C GLY A 129 -10.18 6.27 -5.12
N GLY A 130 -9.40 7.14 -5.76
CA GLY A 130 -9.84 7.94 -6.91
C GLY A 130 -9.89 7.13 -8.21
N GLU A 131 -10.60 7.66 -9.21
CA GLU A 131 -10.90 6.96 -10.47
C GLU A 131 -9.69 6.77 -11.40
N VAL A 132 -8.58 7.50 -11.18
CA VAL A 132 -7.46 7.57 -12.15
C VAL A 132 -6.19 6.94 -11.58
N SER A 133 -5.83 5.77 -12.10
CA SER A 133 -4.47 5.21 -12.01
C SER A 133 -3.77 5.30 -13.36
N GLY A 134 -2.46 5.60 -13.34
CA GLY A 134 -1.67 5.73 -14.56
C GLY A 134 -0.36 6.46 -14.33
N PRO A 135 0.43 6.71 -15.37
CA PRO A 135 1.77 7.29 -15.21
C PRO A 135 1.81 8.59 -14.39
N GLY A 136 2.58 8.62 -13.30
CA GLY A 136 2.63 9.71 -12.32
C GLY A 136 1.49 9.78 -11.31
N LYS A 137 0.48 8.91 -11.46
CA LYS A 137 -0.71 8.78 -10.62
C LYS A 137 -0.81 7.33 -10.15
N PRO A 138 0.02 6.91 -9.18
CA PRO A 138 0.06 5.53 -8.74
C PRO A 138 -1.28 5.06 -8.18
N ALA A 139 -1.50 3.74 -8.22
CA ALA A 139 -2.63 3.12 -7.56
C ALA A 139 -2.41 2.98 -6.05
N MET A 140 -1.15 2.94 -5.61
CA MET A 140 -0.79 2.83 -4.19
C MET A 140 0.52 3.53 -3.87
N LEU A 141 0.65 3.99 -2.63
CA LEU A 141 1.90 4.47 -2.04
C LEU A 141 2.36 3.48 -0.96
N LEU A 142 3.66 3.22 -0.91
CA LEU A 142 4.27 2.28 0.02
C LEU A 142 5.19 3.04 0.97
N TYR A 143 4.91 2.96 2.26
CA TYR A 143 5.59 3.73 3.29
C TYR A 143 6.33 2.83 4.29
N ARG A 144 7.60 3.17 4.55
CA ARG A 144 8.41 2.53 5.58
C ARG A 144 8.13 3.17 6.95
N PRO A 145 7.76 2.41 8.00
CA PRO A 145 7.65 2.92 9.36
C PRO A 145 9.01 3.35 9.92
N SER A 146 8.99 4.16 10.98
CA SER A 146 10.20 4.67 11.60
C SER A 146 11.08 3.56 12.19
N ARG A 147 12.39 3.82 12.30
CA ARG A 147 13.31 2.87 12.95
C ARG A 147 13.01 2.86 14.45
N GLY A 148 12.39 1.79 14.93
CA GLY A 148 11.97 1.67 16.35
C GLY A 148 10.47 1.78 16.56
N ALA A 149 9.68 1.72 15.48
CA ALA A 149 8.26 1.38 15.50
C ALA A 149 7.93 0.33 16.57
N ALA A 150 6.83 0.54 17.29
CA ALA A 150 6.49 -0.23 18.49
C ALA A 150 5.93 -1.59 18.10
N ASP A 151 4.95 -1.61 17.19
CA ASP A 151 4.34 -2.82 16.67
C ASP A 151 3.86 -2.61 15.23
N VAL A 152 4.71 -2.99 14.28
CA VAL A 152 4.42 -2.88 12.83
C VAL A 152 3.36 -3.85 12.32
N THR A 153 2.76 -4.63 13.22
CA THR A 153 1.67 -5.59 12.95
C THR A 153 0.41 -5.29 13.75
N ASP A 154 0.35 -4.13 14.41
CA ASP A 154 -0.86 -3.60 15.03
C ASP A 154 -1.67 -2.80 14.00
N PRO A 155 -2.88 -3.24 13.62
CA PRO A 155 -3.70 -2.51 12.64
C PRO A 155 -4.21 -1.17 13.18
N ASP A 156 -4.32 -1.03 14.49
CA ASP A 156 -4.91 0.14 15.16
C ASP A 156 -3.86 1.16 15.62
N GLY A 157 -2.60 0.73 15.76
CA GLY A 157 -1.49 1.53 16.29
C GLY A 157 -0.57 2.07 15.19
N PRO A 158 -0.66 3.36 14.81
CA PRO A 158 0.21 3.90 13.78
C PRO A 158 1.67 4.08 14.27
N ASP A 159 2.63 3.67 13.43
CA ASP A 159 4.07 3.76 13.64
C ASP A 159 4.72 4.99 12.96
N PHE A 160 4.11 6.16 13.18
CA PHE A 160 4.69 7.40 12.68
C PHE A 160 6.12 7.66 13.20
N PRO A 161 6.96 8.39 12.44
CA PRO A 161 6.74 8.83 11.07
C PRO A 161 6.93 7.72 10.03
N TYR A 162 6.13 7.77 8.98
CA TYR A 162 6.22 6.90 7.81
C TYR A 162 6.93 7.62 6.67
N THR A 163 7.99 7.04 6.11
CA THR A 163 8.74 7.61 4.97
C THR A 163 8.40 6.88 3.68
N LEU A 164 8.09 7.61 2.61
CA LEU A 164 7.77 7.03 1.31
C LEU A 164 8.94 6.15 0.85
N ALA A 165 8.67 4.88 0.62
CA ALA A 165 9.65 3.86 0.23
C ALA A 165 9.45 3.41 -1.22
N GLY A 166 8.25 3.57 -1.76
CA GLY A 166 7.90 3.19 -3.11
C GLY A 166 6.45 3.55 -3.44
N TRP A 167 6.02 3.11 -4.61
CA TRP A 167 4.64 3.21 -5.07
C TRP A 167 4.33 2.00 -5.94
N GLY A 168 3.05 1.82 -6.26
CA GLY A 168 2.63 0.74 -7.14
C GLY A 168 1.55 1.12 -8.13
N TYR A 169 1.40 0.26 -9.13
CA TYR A 169 0.36 0.30 -10.14
C TYR A 169 -0.42 -0.99 -10.09
N ALA A 170 -1.73 -0.88 -9.98
CA ALA A 170 -2.64 -2.01 -10.02
C ALA A 170 -3.50 -1.96 -11.28
N GLY A 171 -3.96 -3.12 -11.72
CA GLY A 171 -4.92 -3.24 -12.81
C GLY A 171 -5.78 -4.49 -12.65
N LEU A 172 -6.89 -4.52 -13.38
CA LEU A 172 -7.75 -5.70 -13.42
C LEU A 172 -6.94 -6.90 -13.91
N TYR A 173 -7.03 -8.01 -13.17
CA TYR A 173 -6.35 -9.22 -13.57
C TYR A 173 -6.99 -9.80 -14.82
N ALA A 174 -6.14 -10.20 -15.75
CA ALA A 174 -6.49 -11.03 -16.89
C ALA A 174 -5.30 -11.98 -17.11
N PRO A 175 -5.49 -13.32 -17.08
CA PRO A 175 -4.39 -14.27 -17.18
C PRO A 175 -3.45 -13.98 -18.35
N GLY A 176 -2.17 -13.79 -18.04
CA GLY A 176 -1.10 -13.51 -19.02
C GLY A 176 -1.13 -12.14 -19.71
N GLN A 177 -2.05 -11.25 -19.33
CA GLN A 177 -2.26 -9.91 -19.91
C GLN A 177 -2.15 -8.80 -18.85
N PRO A 178 -0.94 -8.51 -18.34
CA PRO A 178 -0.75 -7.35 -17.47
C PRO A 178 -0.99 -6.04 -18.22
N PRO A 179 -1.30 -4.93 -17.51
CA PRO A 179 -1.40 -3.61 -18.11
C PRO A 179 -0.12 -3.19 -18.83
N SER A 180 -0.26 -2.36 -19.87
CA SER A 180 0.88 -1.80 -20.60
C SER A 180 0.74 -0.28 -20.79
N PHE A 181 1.89 0.40 -20.83
CA PHE A 181 1.98 1.85 -20.95
C PHE A 181 2.82 2.25 -22.17
N ALA A 182 2.57 1.64 -23.32
CA ALA A 182 3.44 1.75 -24.50
C ALA A 182 3.70 3.20 -24.96
N GLY A 183 2.73 4.10 -24.78
CA GLY A 183 2.84 5.51 -25.13
C GLY A 183 3.48 6.41 -24.07
N ASP A 184 3.69 5.92 -22.85
CA ASP A 184 4.11 6.79 -21.74
C ASP A 184 5.65 6.90 -21.60
N PRO A 185 6.22 8.10 -21.47
CA PRO A 185 7.66 8.27 -21.34
C PRO A 185 8.28 7.77 -20.03
N GLY A 186 7.49 7.48 -18.99
CA GLY A 186 7.95 6.93 -17.70
C GLY A 186 7.88 5.40 -17.61
N LEU A 187 6.84 4.80 -18.20
CA LEU A 187 6.47 3.39 -18.00
C LEU A 187 6.51 2.52 -19.26
N ARG A 188 6.75 3.07 -20.46
CA ARG A 188 6.78 2.29 -21.73
C ARG A 188 7.80 1.15 -21.79
N CYS A 189 8.78 1.14 -20.88
CA CYS A 189 9.84 0.13 -20.86
C CYS A 189 9.61 -0.98 -19.83
N LEU A 190 8.44 -1.03 -19.20
CA LEU A 190 8.03 -2.18 -18.39
C LEU A 190 7.83 -3.41 -19.29
N THR A 191 8.06 -4.59 -18.74
CA THR A 191 7.84 -5.90 -19.39
C THR A 191 6.80 -6.70 -18.61
N LYS A 192 6.28 -7.79 -19.19
CA LYS A 192 5.33 -8.66 -18.49
C LYS A 192 5.89 -9.20 -17.17
N GLN A 193 7.19 -9.48 -17.13
CA GLN A 193 7.90 -10.03 -15.98
C GLN A 193 8.05 -9.05 -14.81
N ASP A 194 7.77 -7.76 -15.04
CA ASP A 194 7.75 -6.75 -13.97
C ASP A 194 6.49 -6.83 -13.13
N TRP A 195 5.41 -7.36 -13.71
CA TRP A 195 4.12 -7.46 -13.06
C TRP A 195 4.02 -8.75 -12.25
N LEU A 196 3.46 -8.61 -11.06
CA LEU A 196 3.13 -9.70 -10.17
C LEU A 196 1.61 -9.81 -10.07
N VAL A 197 1.15 -10.97 -9.62
CA VAL A 197 -0.23 -11.20 -9.24
C VAL A 197 -0.38 -10.88 -7.77
N HIS A 198 -1.31 -9.99 -7.46
CA HIS A 198 -1.86 -9.83 -6.12
C HIS A 198 -3.10 -10.72 -6.07
N GLU A 199 -3.00 -11.80 -5.30
CA GLU A 199 -4.00 -12.85 -5.25
C GLU A 199 -5.34 -12.31 -4.72
N ARG A 200 -6.42 -12.89 -5.22
CA ARG A 200 -7.76 -12.76 -4.66
C ARG A 200 -7.72 -13.09 -3.17
N SER A 201 -8.07 -12.13 -2.34
CA SER A 201 -7.88 -12.24 -0.89
C SER A 201 -9.00 -11.56 -0.12
N VAL A 202 -9.04 -11.82 1.19
CA VAL A 202 -9.81 -11.06 2.18
C VAL A 202 -8.85 -10.34 3.12
N HIS A 203 -9.21 -9.12 3.50
CA HIS A 203 -8.63 -8.39 4.62
C HIS A 203 -9.58 -8.48 5.82
N PRO A 204 -9.34 -9.40 6.77
CA PRO A 204 -10.21 -9.56 7.94
C PRO A 204 -10.23 -8.29 8.78
N SER A 205 -11.40 -7.92 9.32
CA SER A 205 -11.55 -6.65 10.05
C SER A 205 -10.83 -6.62 11.41
N ASP A 206 -10.41 -7.76 11.92
CA ASP A 206 -9.72 -7.91 13.21
C ASP A 206 -8.20 -7.81 13.08
N THR A 207 -7.64 -8.38 12.01
CA THR A 207 -6.19 -8.44 11.80
C THR A 207 -5.72 -7.51 10.69
N TRP A 208 -6.59 -7.18 9.73
CA TRP A 208 -6.27 -6.45 8.49
C TRP A 208 -5.07 -7.01 7.72
N GLN A 209 -4.73 -8.28 7.94
CA GLN A 209 -3.72 -8.97 7.16
C GLN A 209 -4.29 -9.40 5.80
N ASN A 210 -3.45 -9.95 4.93
CA ASN A 210 -3.90 -10.53 3.68
C ASN A 210 -4.13 -12.04 3.85
N ILE A 211 -5.37 -12.52 3.71
CA ILE A 211 -5.68 -13.95 3.64
C ILE A 211 -5.98 -14.31 2.18
N PRO A 212 -5.05 -14.97 1.46
CA PRO A 212 -5.28 -15.41 0.09
C PRO A 212 -6.35 -16.50 0.03
N VAL A 213 -7.33 -16.33 -0.85
CA VAL A 213 -8.39 -17.32 -1.12
C VAL A 213 -8.43 -17.55 -2.64
N PRO A 214 -7.40 -18.20 -3.20
CA PRO A 214 -7.32 -18.43 -4.64
C PRO A 214 -8.52 -19.27 -5.10
N PRO A 215 -9.04 -19.02 -6.32
CA PRO A 215 -10.04 -19.90 -6.93
C PRO A 215 -9.46 -21.31 -7.16
N GLU A 216 -10.34 -22.30 -7.31
CA GLU A 216 -9.93 -23.63 -7.77
C GLU A 216 -9.35 -23.55 -9.19
N GLU A 217 -8.11 -24.00 -9.37
CA GLU A 217 -7.39 -23.94 -10.64
C GLU A 217 -6.30 -25.01 -10.75
N GLN A 218 -5.92 -25.38 -11.98
CA GLN A 218 -4.88 -26.40 -12.22
C GLN A 218 -3.47 -25.90 -11.94
N TRP A 219 -3.27 -24.57 -11.99
CA TRP A 219 -2.02 -23.92 -11.64
C TRP A 219 -2.28 -22.48 -11.20
N HIS A 220 -1.40 -21.96 -10.35
CA HIS A 220 -1.59 -20.69 -9.66
C HIS A 220 -1.55 -19.48 -10.62
N GLY A 221 -2.66 -18.76 -10.72
CA GLY A 221 -2.85 -17.65 -11.67
C GLY A 221 -3.63 -18.01 -12.94
N GLN A 222 -4.13 -19.25 -13.09
CA GLN A 222 -4.86 -19.67 -14.29
C GLN A 222 -6.22 -19.00 -14.42
N ALA A 223 -6.99 -19.00 -13.34
CA ALA A 223 -8.34 -18.48 -13.30
C ALA A 223 -8.32 -16.95 -13.18
N LEU A 224 -9.41 -16.32 -13.58
CA LEU A 224 -9.54 -14.87 -13.56
C LEU A 224 -9.57 -14.31 -12.12
N GLY A 225 -10.20 -15.03 -11.17
CA GLY A 225 -10.36 -14.54 -9.80
C GLY A 225 -11.12 -13.21 -9.71
N ALA A 226 -12.03 -12.91 -10.67
CA ALA A 226 -12.72 -11.62 -10.78
C ALA A 226 -13.78 -11.35 -9.71
N VAL A 227 -14.25 -12.38 -9.01
CA VAL A 227 -15.23 -12.25 -7.94
C VAL A 227 -14.47 -12.29 -6.62
N PRO A 228 -14.61 -11.32 -5.70
CA PRO A 228 -14.04 -11.40 -4.36
C PRO A 228 -14.43 -12.69 -3.61
N PRO A 229 -13.66 -13.12 -2.59
CA PRO A 229 -14.07 -14.22 -1.70
C PRO A 229 -15.37 -13.93 -0.98
N THR A 230 -16.24 -14.93 -0.93
CA THR A 230 -17.40 -14.96 -0.05
C THR A 230 -17.01 -15.51 1.32
N PRO A 231 -17.76 -15.21 2.40
CA PRO A 231 -17.46 -15.74 3.73
C PRO A 231 -17.39 -17.28 3.80
N ASP A 232 -18.15 -17.98 2.96
CA ASP A 232 -18.21 -19.45 2.92
C ASP A 232 -16.95 -20.09 2.30
N GLU A 233 -16.14 -19.32 1.58
CA GLU A 233 -14.89 -19.79 0.98
C GLU A 233 -13.70 -19.74 1.95
N CYS A 234 -13.90 -19.19 3.15
CA CYS A 234 -12.86 -19.09 4.16
C CYS A 234 -13.01 -20.19 5.22
N ASP A 235 -11.91 -20.88 5.55
CA ASP A 235 -11.87 -21.93 6.58
C ASP A 235 -12.29 -21.44 7.98
N THR A 236 -12.20 -20.13 8.21
CA THR A 236 -12.77 -19.44 9.36
C THR A 236 -13.59 -18.26 8.83
N PRO A 237 -14.74 -17.89 9.44
CA PRO A 237 -15.54 -16.77 8.97
C PRO A 237 -14.68 -15.50 8.85
N CYS A 238 -14.30 -15.17 7.61
CA CYS A 238 -13.43 -14.04 7.29
C CYS A 238 -14.30 -12.80 7.08
N VAL A 239 -14.83 -12.23 8.16
CA VAL A 239 -15.54 -10.96 8.09
C VAL A 239 -14.52 -9.87 7.77
N GLY A 240 -14.66 -9.21 6.62
CA GLY A 240 -13.65 -8.27 6.14
C GLY A 240 -13.91 -7.74 4.74
N VAL A 241 -12.90 -7.11 4.17
CA VAL A 241 -12.94 -6.57 2.81
C VAL A 241 -12.32 -7.57 1.85
N GLY A 242 -13.15 -8.22 1.04
CA GLY A 242 -12.69 -9.08 -0.06
C GLY A 242 -12.34 -8.26 -1.31
N HIS A 243 -11.35 -8.71 -2.08
CA HIS A 243 -11.05 -8.14 -3.39
C HIS A 243 -10.75 -9.23 -4.43
N PRO A 244 -10.95 -8.95 -5.73
CA PRO A 244 -10.59 -9.90 -6.78
C PRO A 244 -9.06 -10.01 -6.92
N ARG A 245 -8.63 -10.94 -7.76
CA ARG A 245 -7.23 -11.02 -8.20
C ARG A 245 -6.88 -9.76 -9.01
N LEU A 246 -5.67 -9.24 -8.83
CA LEU A 246 -5.18 -8.03 -9.48
C LEU A 246 -3.82 -8.27 -10.13
N TRP A 247 -3.54 -7.53 -11.21
CA TRP A 247 -2.17 -7.27 -11.60
C TRP A 247 -1.60 -6.17 -10.71
N ASP A 248 -0.37 -6.36 -10.26
CA ASP A 248 0.32 -5.38 -9.43
C ASP A 248 1.77 -5.17 -9.92
N LEU A 249 2.32 -4.02 -9.59
CA LEU A 249 3.66 -3.60 -9.96
C LEU A 249 4.16 -2.66 -8.89
N HIS A 250 5.24 -3.04 -8.18
CA HIS A 250 5.85 -2.15 -7.20
C HIS A 250 7.17 -1.56 -7.71
N LEU A 251 7.34 -0.27 -7.46
CA LEU A 251 8.55 0.49 -7.73
C LEU A 251 9.06 1.06 -6.40
N PHE A 252 10.27 0.66 -6.00
CA PHE A 252 10.90 1.12 -4.77
C PHE A 252 11.93 2.19 -5.07
N ILE A 253 11.91 3.28 -4.29
CA ILE A 253 12.83 4.41 -4.41
C ILE A 253 14.26 3.90 -4.21
N GLY A 254 15.11 4.07 -5.22
CA GLY A 254 16.52 3.71 -5.20
C GLY A 254 17.44 4.92 -5.01
N ASN A 255 18.62 4.68 -4.42
CA ASN A 255 19.65 5.72 -4.20
C ASN A 255 20.27 6.25 -5.50
N SER A 256 20.10 5.54 -6.63
CA SER A 256 20.66 5.90 -7.93
C SER A 256 19.79 6.89 -8.73
N GLY A 257 18.65 7.31 -8.17
CA GLY A 257 17.64 8.09 -8.90
C GLY A 257 16.85 7.27 -9.93
N VAL A 258 17.05 5.94 -9.96
CA VAL A 258 16.25 4.98 -10.72
C VAL A 258 15.55 4.06 -9.71
N PRO A 259 14.23 3.89 -9.78
CA PRO A 259 13.53 3.00 -8.89
C PRO A 259 13.83 1.54 -9.25
N ALA A 260 13.81 0.68 -8.24
CA ALA A 260 13.88 -0.76 -8.45
C ALA A 260 12.47 -1.32 -8.64
N VAL A 261 12.28 -2.08 -9.72
CA VAL A 261 11.05 -2.86 -9.94
C VAL A 261 11.23 -4.20 -9.26
N SER A 262 10.38 -4.50 -8.28
CA SER A 262 10.45 -5.76 -7.51
C SER A 262 9.16 -5.97 -6.73
N MET A 263 8.83 -7.22 -6.40
CA MET A 263 7.70 -7.53 -5.51
C MET A 263 7.90 -6.94 -4.11
N LEU A 264 9.10 -7.08 -3.55
CA LEU A 264 9.45 -6.57 -2.22
C LEU A 264 10.63 -5.60 -2.34
N ASN A 265 10.77 -4.68 -1.39
CA ASN A 265 11.84 -3.69 -1.38
C ASN A 265 13.22 -4.39 -1.40
N PRO A 266 14.02 -4.20 -2.46
CA PRO A 266 15.31 -4.88 -2.59
C PRO A 266 16.44 -4.17 -1.82
N GLY A 267 16.16 -3.02 -1.21
CA GLY A 267 17.08 -2.27 -0.38
C GLY A 267 17.03 -2.71 1.09
N LYS A 268 16.99 -1.73 2.00
CA LYS A 268 16.88 -2.01 3.43
C LYS A 268 15.53 -2.68 3.72
N PRO A 269 15.51 -3.86 4.38
CA PRO A 269 14.28 -4.55 4.73
C PRO A 269 13.30 -3.63 5.46
N ILE A 270 12.03 -3.73 5.08
CA ILE A 270 10.92 -3.06 5.75
C ILE A 270 10.28 -4.09 6.69
N PRO A 271 10.18 -3.84 8.00
CA PRO A 271 9.55 -4.77 8.94
C PRO A 271 8.04 -4.87 8.67
N GLY A 272 7.43 -5.99 9.06
CA GLY A 272 5.99 -6.21 8.87
C GLY A 272 5.58 -7.68 9.00
N PHE A 273 4.28 -7.94 8.80
CA PHE A 273 3.73 -9.29 8.69
C PHE A 273 4.14 -9.95 7.37
N ASP A 274 4.07 -11.28 7.30
CA ASP A 274 4.47 -12.01 6.10
C ASP A 274 3.47 -11.76 4.95
N PRO A 275 3.90 -11.22 3.80
CA PRO A 275 3.02 -11.08 2.64
C PRO A 275 2.54 -12.41 2.05
N GLY A 276 3.10 -13.55 2.47
CA GLY A 276 2.83 -14.84 1.87
C GLY A 276 3.39 -14.91 0.46
N VAL A 277 4.70 -14.65 0.29
CA VAL A 277 5.35 -14.71 -1.03
C VAL A 277 5.14 -16.09 -1.66
N GLY A 278 4.70 -16.10 -2.91
CA GLY A 278 4.32 -17.32 -3.62
C GLY A 278 2.87 -17.77 -3.40
N VAL A 279 2.12 -17.08 -2.54
CA VAL A 279 0.70 -17.33 -2.28
C VAL A 279 -0.12 -16.05 -2.48
N GLY A 280 0.07 -15.03 -1.65
CA GLY A 280 -0.64 -13.75 -1.73
C GLY A 280 -0.08 -12.80 -2.80
N PHE A 281 1.25 -12.86 -3.01
CA PHE A 281 1.94 -12.13 -4.07
C PHE A 281 2.90 -13.06 -4.79
N PHE A 282 2.80 -13.14 -6.12
CA PHE A 282 3.63 -14.05 -6.90
C PHE A 282 3.85 -13.58 -8.33
N TYR A 283 4.98 -13.98 -8.93
CA TYR A 283 5.15 -13.85 -10.37
C TYR A 283 4.47 -15.03 -11.07
N PRO A 284 3.71 -14.82 -12.16
CA PRO A 284 3.07 -15.91 -12.89
C PRO A 284 4.11 -16.93 -13.35
N GLN A 285 3.92 -18.20 -12.98
CA GLN A 285 4.77 -19.29 -13.46
C GLN A 285 4.59 -19.55 -14.96
N ARG A 286 3.39 -19.22 -15.47
CA ARG A 286 3.01 -19.37 -16.87
C ARG A 286 2.29 -18.12 -17.33
N TYR A 287 2.61 -17.68 -18.54
CA TYR A 287 1.80 -16.72 -19.28
C TYR A 287 0.97 -17.54 -20.26
N PRO A 288 -0.31 -17.83 -19.97
CA PRO A 288 -1.14 -18.52 -20.93
C PRO A 288 -1.10 -17.74 -22.25
N SER A 289 -0.83 -18.45 -23.35
CA SER A 289 -0.87 -17.87 -24.68
C SER A 289 -2.26 -17.26 -24.89
N THR A 290 -2.29 -16.02 -25.38
CA THR A 290 -3.50 -15.30 -25.80
C THR A 290 -4.39 -16.24 -26.62
N GLY A 291 -5.46 -16.77 -26.03
CA GLY A 291 -6.27 -17.77 -26.73
C GLY A 291 -7.46 -18.35 -25.97
N ALA A 292 -7.51 -18.26 -24.65
CA ALA A 292 -8.68 -18.70 -23.89
C ALA A 292 -9.06 -17.61 -22.89
N VAL A 293 -9.85 -16.63 -23.35
CA VAL A 293 -10.86 -16.06 -22.46
C VAL A 293 -11.90 -17.17 -22.36
N PRO A 294 -12.08 -17.85 -21.21
CA PRO A 294 -13.21 -18.76 -21.07
C PRO A 294 -14.47 -17.95 -21.37
N PRO A 295 -15.45 -18.50 -22.12
CA PRO A 295 -16.71 -17.79 -22.30
C PRO A 295 -17.24 -17.38 -20.92
N ALA A 296 -17.65 -16.11 -20.80
CA ALA A 296 -18.30 -15.62 -19.60
C ALA A 296 -19.35 -16.66 -19.20
N ALA A 297 -19.31 -17.13 -17.95
CA ALA A 297 -20.28 -18.09 -17.44
C ALA A 297 -21.67 -17.47 -17.64
N GLY A 298 -22.36 -17.93 -18.70
CA GLY A 298 -23.70 -17.46 -19.01
C GLY A 298 -24.57 -17.81 -17.83
N HIS A 299 -25.21 -16.81 -17.23
CA HIS A 299 -26.32 -17.04 -16.32
C HIS A 299 -27.36 -17.88 -17.07
N GLY A 300 -27.39 -19.17 -16.74
CA GLY A 300 -28.44 -20.06 -17.19
C GLY A 300 -29.75 -19.57 -16.61
N HIS A 301 -30.50 -18.80 -17.38
CA HIS A 301 -31.93 -18.69 -17.17
C HIS A 301 -32.54 -20.05 -17.52
N SER A 302 -32.79 -20.84 -16.48
CA SER A 302 -33.75 -21.94 -16.51
C SER A 302 -35.14 -21.35 -16.78
N GLY A 303 -35.52 -21.28 -18.05
CA GLY A 303 -36.91 -21.05 -18.44
C GLY A 303 -37.72 -22.32 -18.16
N HIS A 304 -38.64 -22.23 -17.21
CA HIS A 304 -39.76 -23.14 -17.09
C HIS A 304 -40.75 -22.87 -18.24
N HIS A 305 -41.00 -23.89 -19.08
CA HIS A 305 -42.28 -24.13 -19.74
C HIS A 305 -42.43 -25.63 -19.97
#